data_AF-A0A2U3Q790-F1
#
_entry.id   AF-A0A2U3Q790-F1
#
_cell.length_a   1.000
_cell.length_b   1.000
_cell.length_c   1.000
_cell.angle_alpha   90.00
_cell.angle_beta   90.00
_cell.angle_gamma   90.00
#
_symmetry.space_group_name_H-M   'P 1'
#
loop_
_entity.id
_entity.type
_entity.pdbx_description
1 polymer ?
#
loop_
_entity_poly.entity_id
_entity_poly.type
_entity_poly.pdbx_seq_one_letter_code
_entity_poly.pdbx_strand_id
1 'polypeptide(L)'
;MTDNPCARAWLRLAAIYFAAGVILGVVMGASGDHSLFPLHAHINLLGWVSMALFGLTAKAYPSVATGRAAGAQFWMHNVGVPVMLGALLLKLWGIKAAEPVLGAASIVVGLSVLLFAWLVITRIGTDSRAARSA
;
A
#
# COMPACT_ATOMS: atom_id res chain seq x y z
N MET A 1 -23.32 10.72 6.52
CA MET A 1 -22.40 9.69 5.96
C MET A 1 -21.18 10.43 5.48
N THR A 2 -20.04 10.31 6.18
CA THR A 2 -18.81 11.03 5.83
C THR A 2 -18.20 10.39 4.60
N ASP A 3 -18.42 11.01 3.44
CA ASP A 3 -17.77 10.61 2.20
C ASP A 3 -16.28 10.91 2.28
N ASN A 4 -15.47 9.95 2.74
CA ASN A 4 -14.01 10.03 2.63
C ASN A 4 -13.58 9.38 1.30
N PRO A 5 -13.40 10.16 0.21
CA PRO A 5 -13.05 9.63 -1.11
C PRO A 5 -11.70 8.87 -1.10
N CYS A 6 -10.75 9.28 -0.27
CA CYS A 6 -9.46 8.58 -0.12
C CYS A 6 -9.63 7.18 0.46
N ALA A 7 -10.45 7.00 1.50
CA ALA A 7 -10.70 5.69 2.10
C ALA A 7 -11.32 4.70 1.09
N ARG A 8 -12.24 5.18 0.24
CA ARG A 8 -12.82 4.36 -0.84
C ARG A 8 -11.80 4.00 -1.91
N ALA A 9 -10.93 4.94 -2.28
CA ALA A 9 -9.88 4.69 -3.27
C ALA A 9 -8.94 3.58 -2.80
N TRP A 10 -8.50 3.62 -1.54
CA TRP A 10 -7.68 2.57 -0.95
C TRP A 10 -8.33 1.20 -1.00
N LEU A 11 -9.60 1.08 -0.62
CA LEU A 11 -10.32 -0.20 -0.62
C LEU A 11 -10.54 -0.75 -2.03
N ARG A 12 -10.83 0.13 -3.01
CA ARG A 12 -10.96 -0.27 -4.42
C ARG A 12 -9.64 -0.78 -4.99
N LEU A 13 -8.55 -0.07 -4.74
CA LEU A 13 -7.22 -0.48 -5.17
C LEU A 13 -6.80 -1.79 -4.50
N ALA A 14 -7.04 -1.92 -3.19
CA ALA A 14 -6.79 -3.16 -2.46
C ALA A 14 -7.50 -4.34 -3.15
N ALA A 15 -8.80 -4.22 -3.45
CA ALA A 15 -9.57 -5.29 -4.10
C ALA A 15 -9.00 -5.69 -5.46
N ILE A 16 -8.50 -4.73 -6.24
CA ILE A 16 -7.84 -4.99 -7.53
C ILE A 16 -6.53 -5.77 -7.31
N TYR A 17 -5.70 -5.34 -6.36
CA TYR A 17 -4.45 -6.05 -6.02
C TYR A 17 -4.72 -7.46 -5.48
N PHE A 18 -5.77 -7.65 -4.70
CA PHE A 18 -6.18 -8.96 -4.21
C PHE A 18 -6.56 -9.90 -5.35
N ALA A 19 -7.41 -9.44 -6.27
CA ALA A 19 -7.78 -10.23 -7.43
C ALA A 19 -6.53 -10.62 -8.26
N ALA A 20 -5.64 -9.66 -8.52
CA ALA A 20 -4.39 -9.93 -9.22
C ALA A 20 -3.47 -10.92 -8.48
N GLY A 21 -3.34 -10.77 -7.15
CA GLY A 21 -2.54 -11.64 -6.30
C GLY A 21 -3.07 -13.08 -6.27
N VAL A 22 -4.39 -13.26 -6.16
CA VAL A 22 -5.04 -14.57 -6.20
C VAL A 22 -4.85 -15.24 -7.57
N ILE A 23 -5.07 -14.51 -8.67
CA ILE A 23 -4.86 -15.03 -10.03
C ILE A 23 -3.41 -15.51 -10.18
N LEU A 24 -2.43 -14.70 -9.76
CA LEU A 24 -1.02 -15.08 -9.81
C LEU A 24 -0.73 -16.32 -8.94
N GLY A 25 -1.33 -16.41 -7.74
CA GLY A 25 -1.21 -17.56 -6.87
C GLY A 25 -1.73 -18.86 -7.49
N VAL A 26 -2.89 -18.80 -8.14
CA VAL A 26 -3.49 -19.93 -8.86
C VAL A 26 -2.60 -20.34 -10.04
N VAL A 27 -2.08 -19.39 -10.81
CA VAL A 27 -1.19 -19.67 -11.94
C VAL A 27 0.09 -20.36 -11.47
N MET A 28 0.72 -19.88 -10.40
CA MET A 28 1.92 -20.52 -9.82
C MET A 28 1.62 -21.94 -9.30
N GLY A 29 0.49 -22.12 -8.60
CA GLY A 29 0.08 -23.43 -8.11
C GLY A 29 -0.19 -24.43 -9.23
N ALA A 30 -0.79 -23.98 -10.34
CA ALA A 30 -1.08 -24.81 -11.49
C ALA A 30 0.18 -25.14 -12.32
N SER A 31 1.13 -24.21 -12.45
CA SER A 31 2.37 -24.43 -13.20
C SER A 31 3.45 -25.15 -12.40
N GLY A 32 3.38 -25.13 -11.07
CA GLY A 32 4.44 -25.57 -10.17
C GLY A 32 5.66 -24.65 -10.12
N ASP A 33 5.66 -23.55 -10.90
CA ASP A 33 6.74 -22.57 -10.91
C ASP A 33 6.51 -21.51 -9.83
N HIS A 34 7.43 -21.49 -8.87
CA HIS A 34 7.42 -20.56 -7.73
C HIS A 34 8.43 -19.41 -7.88
N SER A 35 8.97 -19.20 -9.09
CA SER A 35 9.87 -18.08 -9.39
C SER A 35 9.26 -16.71 -9.06
N LEU A 36 7.93 -16.58 -9.17
CA LEU A 36 7.18 -15.34 -8.88
C LEU A 36 6.67 -15.24 -7.44
N PHE A 37 7.09 -16.15 -6.54
CA PHE A 37 6.67 -16.13 -5.13
C PHE A 37 6.92 -14.78 -4.44
N PRO A 38 8.09 -14.12 -4.61
CA PRO A 38 8.31 -12.80 -4.02
C PRO A 38 7.31 -11.77 -4.55
N LEU A 39 7.00 -11.79 -5.84
CA LEU A 39 6.06 -10.85 -6.46
C LEU A 39 4.64 -11.05 -5.92
N HIS A 40 4.18 -12.30 -5.83
CA HIS A 40 2.89 -12.65 -5.24
C HIS A 40 2.75 -12.17 -3.79
N ALA A 41 3.77 -12.40 -2.97
CA ALA A 41 3.78 -11.96 -1.58
C ALA A 41 3.66 -10.43 -1.46
N HIS A 42 4.40 -9.67 -2.28
CA HIS A 42 4.33 -8.20 -2.23
C HIS A 42 3.00 -7.66 -2.77
N ILE A 43 2.39 -8.27 -3.79
CA ILE A 43 1.05 -7.90 -4.26
C ILE A 43 0.02 -8.06 -3.14
N ASN A 44 0.03 -9.19 -2.43
CA ASN A 44 -0.94 -9.45 -1.38
C ASN A 44 -0.67 -8.63 -0.10
N LEU A 45 0.59 -8.44 0.30
CA LEU A 45 0.92 -7.67 1.49
C LEU A 45 0.83 -6.15 1.25
N LEU A 46 1.60 -5.60 0.31
CA LEU A 46 1.67 -4.14 0.10
C LEU A 46 0.50 -3.60 -0.72
N GLY A 47 -0.03 -4.40 -1.65
CA GLY A 47 -1.19 -4.07 -2.46
C GLY A 47 -2.49 -4.31 -1.70
N TRP A 48 -2.82 -5.55 -1.34
CA TRP A 48 -4.08 -5.85 -0.66
C TRP A 48 -4.09 -5.45 0.81
N VAL A 49 -3.29 -6.09 1.67
CA VAL A 49 -3.40 -5.95 3.13
C VAL A 49 -3.10 -4.52 3.58
N SER A 50 -1.98 -3.93 3.15
CA SER A 50 -1.61 -2.57 3.57
C SER A 50 -2.63 -1.54 3.10
N MET A 51 -3.07 -1.57 1.83
CA MET A 51 -4.05 -0.60 1.33
C MET A 51 -5.41 -0.79 1.99
N ALA A 52 -5.84 -2.03 2.26
CA ALA A 52 -7.07 -2.29 3.00
C ALA A 52 -6.99 -1.70 4.41
N LEU A 53 -5.88 -1.91 5.12
CA LEU A 53 -5.64 -1.33 6.44
C LEU A 53 -5.61 0.21 6.38
N PHE A 54 -4.95 0.82 5.39
CA PHE A 54 -4.94 2.27 5.23
C PHE A 54 -6.35 2.83 5.03
N GLY A 55 -7.16 2.18 4.17
CA GLY A 55 -8.55 2.56 3.94
C GLY A 55 -9.43 2.42 5.19
N LEU A 56 -9.28 1.33 5.94
CA LEU A 56 -10.02 1.09 7.18
C LEU A 56 -9.59 2.06 8.29
N THR A 57 -8.30 2.30 8.48
CA THR A 57 -7.77 3.28 9.43
C THR A 57 -8.22 4.69 9.07
N ALA A 58 -8.19 5.08 7.79
CA ALA A 58 -8.68 6.36 7.31
C ALA A 58 -10.20 6.53 7.50
N LYS A 59 -10.96 5.44 7.46
CA LYS A 59 -12.40 5.45 7.76
C LYS A 59 -12.67 5.57 9.26
N ALA A 60 -11.91 4.86 10.09
CA ALA A 60 -12.07 4.86 11.54
C ALA A 60 -11.58 6.18 12.18
N TYR A 61 -10.48 6.74 11.67
CA TYR A 61 -9.85 7.96 12.17
C TYR A 61 -9.61 8.92 10.99
N PRO A 62 -10.61 9.74 10.61
CA PRO A 62 -10.47 10.68 9.50
C PRO A 62 -9.27 11.63 9.64
N SER A 63 -8.86 11.94 10.87
CA SER A 63 -7.69 12.76 11.19
C SER A 63 -6.39 12.22 10.59
N VAL A 64 -6.19 10.90 10.48
CA VAL A 64 -4.99 10.30 9.85
C VAL A 64 -4.96 10.50 8.33
N ALA A 65 -6.11 10.77 7.72
CA ALA A 65 -6.28 10.90 6.27
C ALA A 65 -6.33 12.36 5.80
N THR A 66 -6.06 13.31 6.70
CA THR A 66 -6.15 14.75 6.44
C THR A 66 -4.78 15.41 6.42
N GLY A 67 -4.63 16.43 5.55
CA GLY A 67 -3.42 17.24 5.46
C GLY A 67 -2.37 16.74 4.47
N ARG A 68 -1.30 17.53 4.34
CA ARG A 68 -0.24 17.35 3.32
C ARG A 68 0.53 16.04 3.49
N ALA A 69 0.78 15.61 4.72
CA ALA A 69 1.49 14.36 5.00
C ALA A 69 0.70 13.11 4.60
N ALA A 70 -0.62 13.11 4.83
CA ALA A 70 -1.50 12.02 4.38
C ALA A 70 -1.59 11.95 2.85
N GLY A 71 -1.65 13.11 2.18
CA GLY A 71 -1.56 13.17 0.72
C GLY A 71 -0.23 12.65 0.18
N ALA A 72 0.89 13.01 0.80
CA ALA A 72 2.21 12.50 0.41
C ALA A 72 2.29 10.98 0.57
N GLN A 73 1.85 10.44 1.71
CA GLN A 73 1.78 9.00 1.96
C GLN A 73 0.95 8.28 0.87
N PHE A 74 -0.23 8.81 0.54
CA PHE A 74 -1.11 8.27 -0.49
C PHE A 74 -0.42 8.15 -1.85
N TRP A 75 0.20 9.24 -2.32
CA TRP A 75 0.85 9.26 -3.62
C TRP A 75 2.13 8.42 -3.65
N MET A 76 2.94 8.47 -2.60
CA MET A 76 4.16 7.68 -2.49
C MET A 76 3.85 6.18 -2.52
N HIS A 77 2.79 5.72 -1.83
CA HIS A 77 2.39 4.31 -1.88
C HIS A 77 1.80 3.93 -3.24
N ASN A 78 0.84 4.71 -3.75
CA ASN A 78 0.09 4.34 -4.96
C ASN A 78 0.94 4.40 -6.23
N VAL A 79 1.98 5.22 -6.27
CA VAL A 79 2.96 5.21 -7.36
C VAL A 79 4.09 4.24 -7.07
N GLY A 80 4.59 4.22 -5.84
CA GLY A 80 5.72 3.37 -5.45
C GLY A 80 5.43 1.88 -5.58
N VAL A 81 4.25 1.40 -5.17
CA VAL A 81 3.89 -0.01 -5.22
C VAL A 81 3.87 -0.55 -6.66
N PRO A 82 3.14 0.02 -7.64
CA PRO A 82 3.20 -0.44 -9.02
C PRO A 82 4.63 -0.43 -9.60
N VAL A 83 5.40 0.62 -9.35
CA VAL A 83 6.78 0.73 -9.87
C VAL A 83 7.67 -0.34 -9.25
N MET A 84 7.56 -0.57 -7.94
CA MET A 84 8.31 -1.60 -7.23
C MET A 84 7.95 -3.01 -7.72
N LEU A 85 6.65 -3.30 -7.89
CA LEU A 85 6.19 -4.59 -8.40
C LEU A 85 6.63 -4.83 -9.85
N GLY A 86 6.54 -3.81 -10.70
CA GLY A 86 7.01 -3.88 -12.09
C GLY A 86 8.52 -4.11 -12.16
N ALA A 87 9.31 -3.35 -11.40
CA ALA A 87 10.76 -3.51 -11.35
C ALA A 87 11.16 -4.89 -10.78
N LEU A 88 10.43 -5.40 -9.78
CA LEU A 88 10.63 -6.74 -9.24
C LEU A 88 10.34 -7.81 -10.29
N LEU A 89 9.26 -7.69 -11.05
CA LEU A 89 8.95 -8.61 -12.15
C LEU A 89 10.07 -8.62 -13.21
N LEU A 90 10.53 -7.45 -13.65
CA LEU A 90 11.63 -7.33 -14.61
C LEU A 90 12.92 -7.98 -14.08
N LYS A 91 13.23 -7.77 -12.79
CA LYS A 91 14.38 -8.42 -12.14
C LYS A 91 14.23 -9.94 -12.15
N LEU A 92 13.04 -10.47 -11.82
CA LEU A 92 12.76 -11.91 -11.81
C LEU A 92 12.85 -12.52 -13.21
N TRP A 93 12.56 -11.74 -14.26
CA TRP A 93 12.81 -12.13 -15.66
C TRP A 93 14.27 -11.99 -16.12
N GLY A 94 15.20 -11.63 -15.22
CA GLY A 94 16.63 -11.56 -15.49
C GLY A 94 17.15 -10.20 -15.98
N ILE A 95 16.31 -9.16 -15.99
CA ILE A 95 16.71 -7.81 -16.42
C ILE A 95 17.40 -7.09 -15.25
N LYS A 96 18.73 -7.21 -15.20
CA LYS A 96 19.58 -6.60 -14.15
C LYS A 96 19.46 -5.07 -14.06
N ALA A 97 19.15 -4.42 -15.18
CA ALA A 97 18.94 -2.97 -15.22
C ALA A 97 17.75 -2.49 -14.36
N ALA A 98 16.86 -3.40 -13.93
CA ALA A 98 15.74 -3.07 -13.05
C ALA A 98 16.15 -2.93 -11.57
N GLU A 99 17.33 -3.39 -11.15
CA GLU A 99 17.74 -3.37 -9.74
C GLU A 99 17.80 -1.97 -9.11
N PRO A 100 18.38 -0.94 -9.76
CA PRO A 100 18.40 0.42 -9.20
C PRO A 100 16.98 1.00 -9.04
N VAL A 101 16.10 0.72 -10.02
CA VAL A 101 14.70 1.15 -10.00
C VAL A 101 13.96 0.46 -8.85
N LEU A 102 14.17 -0.85 -8.67
CA LEU A 102 13.60 -1.61 -7.57
C LEU A 102 14.04 -1.02 -6.23
N GLY A 103 15.34 -0.76 -6.05
CA GLY A 103 15.86 -0.16 -4.82
C GLY A 103 15.25 1.20 -4.52
N ALA A 104 15.19 2.10 -5.51
CA ALA A 104 14.60 3.42 -5.35
C ALA A 104 13.10 3.34 -5.02
N ALA A 105 12.35 2.48 -5.72
CA ALA A 105 10.92 2.29 -5.49
C ALA A 105 10.64 1.70 -4.09
N SER A 106 11.46 0.74 -3.65
CA SER A 106 11.36 0.18 -2.29
C SER A 106 11.59 1.24 -1.21
N ILE A 107 12.54 2.17 -1.40
CA ILE A 107 12.75 3.29 -0.47
C ILE A 107 11.51 4.20 -0.42
N VAL A 108 10.93 4.55 -1.58
CA VAL A 108 9.73 5.38 -1.65
C VAL A 108 8.55 4.72 -0.92
N VAL A 109 8.33 3.42 -1.15
CA VAL A 109 7.29 2.66 -0.44
C VAL A 109 7.60 2.59 1.06
N GLY A 110 8.85 2.37 1.45
CA GLY A 110 9.26 2.36 2.85
C GLY A 110 8.98 3.69 3.56
N LEU A 111 9.31 4.81 2.92
CA LEU A 111 9.01 6.14 3.44
C LEU A 111 7.50 6.39 3.56
N SER A 112 6.69 5.90 2.62
CA SER A 112 5.22 5.92 2.74
C SER A 112 4.73 5.19 3.99
N VAL A 113 5.25 3.97 4.24
CA VAL A 113 4.87 3.18 5.41
C VAL A 113 5.28 3.89 6.71
N LEU A 114 6.47 4.49 6.75
CA LEU A 114 6.92 5.28 7.91
C LEU A 114 6.04 6.51 8.16
N LEU A 115 5.64 7.20 7.10
CA LEU A 115 4.68 8.31 7.19
C LEU A 115 3.33 7.85 7.73
N PHE A 116 2.81 6.71 7.26
CA PHE A 116 1.59 6.13 7.79
C PHE A 116 1.70 5.81 9.29
N ALA A 117 2.79 5.16 9.70
CA ALA A 117 3.04 4.85 11.11
C ALA A 117 3.10 6.12 11.97
N TRP A 118 3.78 7.16 11.49
CA TRP A 118 3.84 8.46 12.17
C TRP A 118 2.46 9.13 12.27
N LEU A 119 1.67 9.12 11.20
CA LEU A 119 0.30 9.66 11.21
C LEU A 119 -0.59 8.93 12.21
N VAL A 120 -0.53 7.60 12.23
CA VAL A 120 -1.26 6.75 13.18
C VAL A 120 -0.88 7.10 14.62
N ILE A 121 0.41 7.15 14.95
CA ILE A 121 0.89 7.42 16.31
C ILE A 121 0.54 8.84 16.78
N THR A 122 0.58 9.84 15.89
CA THR A 122 0.40 11.25 16.27
C THR A 122 -1.05 11.74 16.19
N ARG A 123 -1.88 11.15 15.33
CA ARG A 123 -3.24 11.62 15.06
C ARG A 123 -4.32 10.77 15.75
N ILE A 124 -4.05 9.49 16.01
CA ILE A 124 -4.99 8.66 16.77
C ILE A 124 -4.93 9.09 18.25
N GLY A 125 -5.91 9.89 18.67
CA GLY A 125 -6.03 10.43 20.03
C GLY A 125 -6.15 11.96 20.12
N THR A 126 -5.86 12.71 19.04
CA THR A 126 -6.19 14.14 18.98
C THR A 126 -7.72 14.34 18.92
N ASP A 127 -8.41 13.45 18.22
CA ASP A 127 -9.88 13.43 18.15
C ASP A 127 -10.53 13.23 19.54
N SER A 128 -9.89 12.43 20.41
CA SER A 128 -10.38 12.14 21.76
C SER A 128 -10.15 13.26 22.79
N ARG A 129 -9.33 14.28 22.46
CA ARG A 129 -9.17 15.50 23.29
C ARG A 129 -10.15 16.59 22.86
N ALA A 130 -10.38 16.75 21.55
CA ALA A 130 -11.36 17.70 21.02
C ALA A 130 -12.79 17.36 21.49
N ALA A 131 -13.17 16.08 21.49
CA ALA A 131 -14.49 15.64 21.96
C ALA A 131 -14.70 15.72 23.49
N ARG A 132 -13.64 15.92 24.28
CA ARG A 132 -13.70 16.06 25.75
C ARG A 132 -13.67 17.51 26.24
N SER A 133 -13.49 18.46 25.33
CA SER A 133 -13.41 19.90 25.61
C SER A 133 -14.62 20.69 25.07
N ALA A 134 -15.63 19.99 24.56
CA ALA A 134 -16.94 20.51 24.18
C ALA A 134 -18.00 19.95 25.14
#